data_AF-A0A925SCW9-F1
#
_entry.id   AF-A0A925SCW9-F1
#
_cell.length_a   1.000
_cell.length_b   1.000
_cell.length_c   1.000
_cell.angle_alpha   90.00
_cell.angle_beta   90.00
_cell.angle_gamma   90.00
#
_symmetry.space_group_name_H-M   'P 1'
#
loop_
_entity.id
_entity.type
_entity.pdbx_description
1 polymer ?
#
loop_
_entity_poly.entity_id
_entity_poly.type
_entity_poly.pdbx_seq_one_letter_code
_entity_poly.pdbx_strand_id
1 'polypeptide(L)'
;IVEPVKWSFDSKQEGQEVTLIFKAAIEKGWHLYDTELPEGGPIKTSINFADSTLFELVGKLQKDPMPTEYFDKIFNMKVGYFSNTATLTRKIKLKKAGKVEIKGFVEFMSCNDETCTPPTEADFTFTFNNAAAQSSMPAPAADTADLKQDTAKITASSPSPGVTSEIPKQPALSQNMFLFLFFSFLAGLAAILTPCVFPMIPMTVSFFMNSAETKFKQRLNAVFYGFSIIAIYTIIGTVVAVLFGPGAANWLSTHWLPNLIFFAVFMLFAFSFFGMFEIVLPSWMVNKSDQQVDKGGMMGSFFMALTLVLVSFSCTGPIVGAILVESAGGQVLKPIIGMFGFSLAFALPFTLFALFPGWLNNLPKSGGWLNSVKVVLGFLELALGLKFLSVADQTYHWGILDREVYLALWIVIFVLLGFYLLGKLKFLHDSDVKVVTVPRLLMAILAFSFVVYLIPGMFGAPLKAISGYLPPQTTHDFDLHQIIRDEVKLSSAQSNTLSASANDELCDKPKFAEFLHLPHGLEGYFDYEQGIACARKLNKPVFIDFTGHGCVNCREMEASVWSDTRVLERLRNDFVIIALYVDDKSTLPESEWITSTYDGKVKKTLGKKYADFQIS
;
A
#
# COMPACT_ATOMS: atom_id res chain seq x y z
N ILE A 1 13.27 -3.44 24.82
CA ILE A 1 12.91 -4.70 24.14
C ILE A 1 13.38 -5.81 25.07
N VAL A 2 12.48 -6.71 25.48
CA VAL A 2 12.83 -7.85 26.33
C VAL A 2 13.16 -9.00 25.38
N GLU A 3 14.34 -9.60 25.52
CA GLU A 3 14.79 -10.75 24.72
C GLU A 3 14.90 -12.00 25.62
N PRO A 4 13.78 -12.65 25.93
CA PRO A 4 13.73 -13.74 26.90
C PRO A 4 14.22 -15.08 26.34
N VAL A 5 14.51 -15.16 25.04
CA VAL A 5 15.00 -16.36 24.37
C VAL A 5 16.32 -16.05 23.68
N LYS A 6 17.39 -16.73 24.09
CA LYS A 6 18.72 -16.62 23.48
C LYS A 6 19.03 -17.89 22.69
N TRP A 7 19.33 -17.72 21.41
CA TRP A 7 19.68 -18.83 20.54
C TRP A 7 21.20 -19.06 20.49
N SER A 8 21.58 -20.33 20.42
CA SER A 8 22.92 -20.78 20.09
C SER A 8 22.84 -21.86 19.03
N PHE A 9 23.76 -21.79 18.08
CA PHE A 9 23.74 -22.60 16.88
C PHE A 9 24.99 -23.46 16.83
N ASP A 10 24.81 -24.76 16.68
CA ASP A 10 25.88 -25.74 16.69
C ASP A 10 25.64 -26.74 15.55
N SER A 11 26.70 -27.42 15.11
CA SER A 11 26.59 -28.38 14.03
C SER A 11 27.58 -29.52 14.17
N LYS A 12 27.19 -30.71 13.72
CA LYS A 12 28.04 -31.89 13.67
C LYS A 12 28.05 -32.43 12.25
N GLN A 13 29.22 -32.53 11.64
CA GLN A 13 29.39 -33.09 10.30
C GLN A 13 29.95 -34.51 10.39
N GLU A 14 29.27 -35.47 9.76
CA GLU A 14 29.68 -36.85 9.57
C GLU A 14 29.71 -37.14 8.06
N GLY A 15 30.84 -36.84 7.41
CA GLY A 15 30.98 -36.98 5.96
C GLY A 15 30.09 -36.00 5.18
N GLN A 16 29.14 -36.51 4.39
CA GLN A 16 28.16 -35.72 3.64
C GLN A 16 26.90 -35.38 4.45
N GLU A 17 26.69 -36.04 5.59
CA GLU A 17 25.56 -35.79 6.47
C GLU A 17 25.97 -34.79 7.55
N VAL A 18 25.14 -33.79 7.74
CA VAL A 18 25.34 -32.73 8.73
C VAL A 18 24.11 -32.68 9.61
N THR A 19 24.35 -32.68 10.92
CA THR A 19 23.32 -32.44 11.92
C THR A 19 23.43 -31.01 12.41
N LEU A 20 22.43 -30.19 12.11
CA LEU A 20 22.29 -28.83 12.61
C LEU A 20 21.53 -28.86 13.94
N ILE A 21 22.05 -28.15 14.93
CA ILE A 21 21.54 -28.13 16.30
C ILE A 21 21.25 -26.68 16.69
N PHE A 22 19.98 -26.38 16.95
CA PHE A 22 19.50 -25.05 17.33
C PHE A 22 19.07 -25.11 18.80
N LYS A 23 19.78 -24.44 19.68
CA LYS A 23 19.53 -24.44 21.13
C LYS A 23 19.00 -23.09 21.57
N ALA A 24 17.77 -23.05 22.06
CA ALA A 24 17.16 -21.91 22.72
C ALA A 24 17.32 -22.03 24.23
N ALA A 25 17.92 -21.03 24.86
CA ALA A 25 17.86 -20.80 26.31
C ALA A 25 16.71 -19.81 26.59
N ILE A 26 15.74 -20.24 27.39
CA ILE A 26 14.49 -19.50 27.65
C ILE A 26 14.49 -19.05 29.11
N GLU A 27 14.30 -17.76 29.35
CA GLU A 27 14.25 -17.21 30.70
C GLU A 27 13.11 -17.79 31.53
N LYS A 28 13.33 -17.94 32.84
CA LYS A 28 12.37 -18.59 33.75
C LYS A 28 11.04 -17.82 33.81
N GLY A 29 9.96 -18.48 33.39
CA GLY A 29 8.61 -17.91 33.32
C GLY A 29 8.22 -17.40 31.92
N TRP A 30 9.13 -17.52 30.95
CA TRP A 30 8.84 -17.36 29.54
C TRP A 30 8.75 -18.72 28.86
N HIS A 31 7.99 -18.75 27.76
CA HIS A 31 7.67 -19.95 27.02
C HIS A 31 7.87 -19.69 25.53
N LEU A 32 8.61 -20.58 24.87
CA LEU A 32 8.83 -20.55 23.43
C LEU A 32 7.79 -21.43 22.74
N TYR A 33 7.09 -20.92 21.75
CA TYR A 33 6.07 -21.70 21.05
C TYR A 33 6.65 -22.84 20.21
N ASP A 34 5.93 -23.95 20.14
CA ASP A 34 6.35 -25.12 19.37
C ASP A 34 6.42 -24.85 17.87
N THR A 35 7.13 -25.72 17.14
CA THR A 35 7.22 -25.68 15.68
C THR A 35 5.98 -26.25 14.99
N GLU A 36 5.09 -26.90 15.73
CA GLU A 36 3.81 -27.45 15.27
C GLU A 36 2.70 -26.87 16.13
N LEU A 37 1.97 -25.89 15.59
CA LEU A 37 0.84 -25.25 16.24
C LEU A 37 -0.43 -25.36 15.39
N PRO A 38 -1.62 -25.37 16.01
CA PRO A 38 -2.88 -25.28 15.28
C PRO A 38 -3.01 -23.91 14.58
N GLU A 39 -3.71 -23.87 13.44
CA GLU A 39 -3.92 -22.63 12.70
C GLU A 39 -4.79 -21.63 13.50
N GLY A 40 -4.45 -20.33 13.39
CA GLY A 40 -5.14 -19.25 14.11
C GLY A 40 -4.53 -18.89 15.47
N GLY A 41 -3.39 -19.50 15.83
CA GLY A 41 -2.65 -19.23 17.06
C GLY A 41 -1.40 -18.36 16.90
N PRO A 42 -0.50 -18.37 17.91
CA PRO A 42 0.74 -17.63 17.87
C PRO A 42 1.68 -18.10 16.73
N ILE A 43 2.66 -17.26 16.38
CA ILE A 43 3.67 -17.63 15.37
C ILE A 43 4.48 -18.82 15.88
N LYS A 44 4.45 -19.92 15.13
CA LYS A 44 5.20 -21.15 15.42
C LYS A 44 6.70 -20.90 15.25
N THR A 45 7.51 -21.56 16.07
CA THR A 45 8.97 -21.52 15.86
C THR A 45 9.33 -22.21 14.55
N SER A 46 9.96 -21.50 13.62
CA SER A 46 10.29 -22.01 12.28
C SER A 46 11.76 -21.78 11.93
N ILE A 47 12.37 -22.73 11.21
CA ILE A 47 13.76 -22.65 10.77
C ILE A 47 13.74 -22.40 9.25
N ASN A 48 14.15 -21.20 8.85
CA ASN A 48 14.13 -20.75 7.46
C ASN A 48 15.55 -20.74 6.90
N PHE A 49 15.75 -21.38 5.75
CA PHE A 49 17.05 -21.44 5.07
C PHE A 49 17.05 -20.51 3.86
N ALA A 50 18.09 -19.70 3.69
CA ALA A 50 18.21 -18.73 2.60
C ALA A 50 18.37 -19.37 1.22
N ASP A 51 19.05 -20.52 1.16
CA ASP A 51 19.21 -21.31 -0.07
C ASP A 51 19.06 -22.81 0.21
N SER A 52 17.87 -23.33 -0.09
CA SER A 52 17.55 -24.76 0.07
C SER A 52 18.11 -25.63 -1.05
N THR A 53 18.79 -25.07 -2.07
CA THR A 53 19.38 -25.86 -3.18
C THR A 53 20.73 -26.49 -2.82
N LEU A 54 21.34 -26.07 -1.71
CA LEU A 54 22.67 -26.49 -1.28
C LEU A 54 22.69 -27.85 -0.56
N PHE A 55 21.55 -28.30 -0.05
CA PHE A 55 21.42 -29.53 0.74
C PHE A 55 20.06 -30.22 0.53
N GLU A 56 19.93 -31.42 1.07
CA GLU A 56 18.70 -32.20 1.12
C GLU A 56 18.32 -32.48 2.59
N LEU A 57 17.05 -32.32 2.94
CA LEU A 57 16.56 -32.55 4.30
C LEU A 57 16.39 -34.05 4.56
N VAL A 58 16.99 -34.56 5.65
CA VAL A 58 16.94 -35.97 6.01
C VAL A 58 16.10 -36.14 7.28
N GLY A 59 14.89 -36.71 7.13
CA GLY A 59 14.00 -37.00 8.25
C GLY A 59 13.22 -35.80 8.80
N LYS A 60 12.53 -36.03 9.93
CA LYS A 60 11.74 -35.00 10.64
C LYS A 60 12.60 -34.19 11.60
N LEU A 61 12.13 -32.98 11.95
CA LEU A 61 12.77 -32.16 12.97
C LEU A 61 12.64 -32.87 14.32
N GLN A 62 13.75 -33.05 15.04
CA GLN A 62 13.76 -33.62 16.39
C GLN A 62 13.71 -32.49 17.41
N LYS A 63 12.87 -32.64 18.44
CA LYS A 63 12.63 -31.66 19.51
C LYS A 63 13.03 -32.29 20.84
N ASP A 64 13.86 -31.61 21.61
CA ASP A 64 14.25 -32.04 22.96
C ASP A 64 14.30 -30.85 23.93
N PRO A 65 13.51 -30.84 25.02
CA PRO A 65 12.47 -31.81 25.39
C PRO A 65 11.28 -31.77 24.42
N MET A 66 10.35 -32.73 24.53
CA MET A 66 9.07 -32.61 23.84
C MET A 66 8.29 -31.39 24.36
N PRO A 67 7.59 -30.65 23.47
CA PRO A 67 6.81 -29.49 23.86
C PRO A 67 5.69 -29.92 24.80
N THR A 68 5.50 -29.17 25.87
CA THR A 68 4.37 -29.35 26.79
C THR A 68 3.14 -28.65 26.23
N GLU A 69 1.97 -29.26 26.31
CA GLU A 69 0.72 -28.60 25.93
C GLU A 69 0.24 -27.68 27.06
N TYR A 70 -0.16 -26.46 26.71
CA TYR A 70 -0.80 -25.52 27.63
C TYR A 70 -1.90 -24.74 26.93
N PHE A 71 -2.86 -24.31 27.72
CA PHE A 71 -3.95 -23.49 27.24
C PHE A 71 -3.53 -22.02 27.32
N ASP A 72 -3.22 -21.45 26.16
CA ASP A 72 -2.86 -20.06 26.04
C ASP A 72 -4.11 -19.19 26.19
N LYS A 73 -4.12 -18.32 27.21
CA LYS A 73 -5.26 -17.44 27.51
C LYS A 73 -5.35 -16.25 26.54
N ILE A 74 -4.25 -15.86 25.90
CA ILE A 74 -4.19 -14.75 24.95
C ILE A 74 -4.79 -15.20 23.61
N PHE A 75 -4.43 -16.39 23.16
CA PHE A 75 -4.92 -16.98 21.91
C PHE A 75 -6.14 -17.89 22.08
N ASN A 76 -6.58 -18.12 23.33
CA ASN A 76 -7.74 -18.92 23.71
C ASN A 76 -7.74 -20.35 23.11
N MET A 77 -6.57 -20.99 23.08
CA MET A 77 -6.38 -22.30 22.44
C MET A 77 -5.27 -23.11 23.09
N LYS A 78 -5.26 -24.42 22.85
CA LYS A 78 -4.16 -25.30 23.29
C LYS A 78 -2.98 -25.18 22.32
N VAL A 79 -1.81 -24.86 22.86
CA VAL A 79 -0.56 -24.70 22.12
C VAL A 79 0.55 -25.51 22.78
N GLY A 80 1.47 -26.02 21.98
CA GLY A 80 2.72 -26.58 22.48
C GLY A 80 3.71 -25.48 22.81
N TYR A 81 4.45 -25.61 23.91
CA TYR A 81 5.52 -24.68 24.28
C TYR A 81 6.70 -25.42 24.93
N PHE A 82 7.87 -24.79 24.84
CA PHE A 82 9.08 -25.18 25.54
C PHE A 82 9.34 -24.23 26.70
N SER A 83 9.90 -24.77 27.78
CA SER A 83 10.26 -24.01 28.99
C SER A 83 11.71 -24.26 29.36
N ASN A 84 12.40 -23.22 29.84
CA ASN A 84 13.82 -23.20 30.23
C ASN A 84 14.80 -23.43 29.07
N THR A 85 14.63 -24.49 28.29
CA THR A 85 15.48 -24.83 27.14
C THR A 85 14.70 -25.54 26.05
N ALA A 86 15.04 -25.29 24.79
CA ALA A 86 14.59 -26.09 23.65
C ALA A 86 15.75 -26.40 22.73
N THR A 87 15.92 -27.66 22.34
CA THR A 87 16.89 -28.09 21.34
C THR A 87 16.15 -28.64 20.14
N LEU A 88 16.26 -27.95 19.00
CA LEU A 88 15.73 -28.38 17.72
C LEU A 88 16.89 -28.94 16.90
N THR A 89 16.78 -30.19 16.43
CA THR A 89 17.83 -30.86 15.67
C THR A 89 17.33 -31.23 14.29
N ARG A 90 18.07 -30.82 13.26
CA ARG A 90 17.73 -31.05 11.84
C ARG A 90 18.91 -31.71 11.13
N LYS A 91 18.68 -32.89 10.54
CA LYS A 91 19.68 -33.57 9.71
C LYS A 91 19.53 -33.15 8.24
N ILE A 92 20.66 -32.88 7.60
CA ILE A 92 20.75 -32.49 6.20
C ILE A 92 21.87 -33.25 5.50
N LYS A 93 21.80 -33.38 4.18
CA LYS A 93 22.83 -33.97 3.33
C LYS A 93 23.33 -32.95 2.30
N LEU A 94 24.63 -32.70 2.25
CA LEU A 94 25.22 -31.70 1.36
C LEU A 94 25.25 -32.18 -0.10
N LYS A 95 24.83 -31.32 -1.04
CA LYS A 95 24.79 -31.66 -2.48
C LYS A 95 26.04 -31.23 -3.26
N LYS A 96 26.71 -30.16 -2.82
CA LYS A 96 27.89 -29.60 -3.50
C LYS A 96 29.19 -30.06 -2.82
N ALA A 97 30.21 -30.36 -3.63
CA ALA A 97 31.57 -30.59 -3.16
C ALA A 97 32.29 -29.26 -2.93
N GLY A 98 33.18 -29.17 -1.93
CA GLY A 98 33.87 -27.93 -1.56
C GLY A 98 33.27 -27.22 -0.34
N LYS A 99 33.65 -25.95 -0.15
CA LYS A 99 33.19 -25.11 0.97
C LYS A 99 31.72 -24.71 0.73
N VAL A 100 30.83 -25.14 1.61
CA VAL A 100 29.40 -24.82 1.57
C VAL A 100 29.04 -23.98 2.80
N GLU A 101 28.43 -22.84 2.57
CA GLU A 101 27.94 -21.94 3.61
C GLU A 101 26.40 -22.01 3.62
N ILE A 102 25.83 -22.38 4.77
CA ILE A 102 24.38 -22.49 4.98
C ILE A 102 23.97 -21.34 5.89
N LYS A 103 23.17 -20.43 5.36
CA LYS A 103 22.60 -19.27 6.08
C LYS A 103 21.11 -19.41 6.23
N GLY A 104 20.58 -18.78 7.27
CA GLY A 104 19.16 -18.73 7.54
C GLY A 104 18.89 -18.05 8.87
N PHE A 105 17.63 -18.10 9.27
CA PHE A 105 17.19 -17.54 10.54
C PHE A 105 16.15 -18.46 11.19
N VAL A 106 16.09 -18.41 12.52
CA VAL A 106 15.00 -19.00 13.29
C VAL A 106 14.01 -17.88 13.59
N GLU A 107 12.79 -18.00 13.07
CA GLU A 107 11.68 -17.10 13.42
C GLU A 107 10.94 -17.69 14.61
N PHE A 108 10.76 -16.91 15.67
CA PHE A 108 10.14 -17.39 16.89
C PHE A 108 9.36 -16.31 17.62
N MET A 109 8.43 -16.76 18.46
CA MET A 109 7.65 -15.92 19.35
C MET A 109 7.66 -16.55 20.74
N SER A 110 7.74 -15.72 21.77
CA SER A 110 7.74 -16.17 23.16
C SER A 110 6.76 -15.37 24.02
N CYS A 111 6.14 -16.03 24.99
CA CYS A 111 5.16 -15.41 25.87
C CYS A 111 5.37 -15.84 27.32
N ASN A 112 4.93 -14.99 28.23
CA ASN A 112 4.74 -15.31 29.64
C ASN A 112 3.24 -15.21 29.98
N ASP A 113 2.89 -15.33 31.25
CA ASP A 113 1.49 -15.32 31.69
C ASP A 113 0.74 -13.98 31.49
N GLU A 114 1.46 -12.88 31.20
CA GLU A 114 0.88 -11.53 31.08
C GLU A 114 1.05 -10.91 29.68
N THR A 115 2.13 -11.24 28.96
CA THR A 115 2.55 -10.56 27.73
C THR A 115 3.28 -11.49 26.77
N CYS A 116 3.25 -11.13 25.49
CA CYS A 116 3.96 -11.79 24.41
C CYS A 116 4.99 -10.86 23.77
N THR A 117 6.12 -11.42 23.38
CA THR A 117 7.09 -10.73 22.51
C THR A 117 6.58 -10.69 21.06
N PRO A 118 6.87 -9.64 20.29
CA PRO A 118 6.70 -9.68 18.84
C PRO A 118 7.51 -10.84 18.23
N PRO A 119 7.07 -11.41 17.10
CA PRO A 119 7.87 -12.37 16.34
C PRO A 119 9.26 -11.78 16.05
N THR A 120 10.31 -12.53 16.37
CA THR A 120 11.70 -12.09 16.25
C THR A 120 12.51 -13.16 15.51
N GLU A 121 13.59 -12.74 14.85
CA GLU A 121 14.47 -13.62 14.08
C GLU A 121 15.84 -13.76 14.74
N ALA A 122 16.40 -14.98 14.71
CA ALA A 122 17.77 -15.24 15.13
C ALA A 122 18.58 -15.85 13.97
N ASP A 123 19.51 -15.07 13.42
CA ASP A 123 20.35 -15.47 12.29
C ASP A 123 21.37 -16.53 12.67
N PHE A 124 21.54 -17.51 11.77
CA PHE A 124 22.59 -18.52 11.87
C PHE A 124 23.38 -18.64 10.57
N THR A 125 24.66 -18.95 10.71
CA THR A 125 25.54 -19.29 9.59
C THR A 125 26.39 -20.49 9.96
N PHE A 126 26.32 -21.54 9.15
CA PHE A 126 27.15 -22.73 9.28
C PHE A 126 28.05 -22.89 8.06
N THR A 127 29.33 -23.18 8.28
CA THR A 127 30.30 -23.42 7.20
C THR A 127 30.80 -24.85 7.25
N PHE A 128 30.65 -25.58 6.15
CA PHE A 128 31.08 -26.97 6.03
C PHE A 128 32.07 -27.11 4.86
N ASN A 129 33.01 -28.05 4.99
CA ASN A 129 33.88 -28.45 3.90
C ASN A 129 33.53 -29.89 3.51
N ASN A 130 32.99 -30.09 2.32
CA ASN A 130 32.68 -31.41 1.79
C ASN A 130 33.92 -31.95 1.05
N ALA A 131 34.73 -32.76 1.75
CA ALA A 131 35.99 -33.30 1.27
C ALA A 131 35.85 -34.75 0.79
N ALA A 132 35.48 -34.92 -0.48
CA ALA A 132 35.79 -36.14 -1.24
C ALA A 132 36.98 -35.83 -2.17
N ALA A 133 38.14 -36.43 -1.83
CA ALA A 133 39.47 -36.46 -2.50
C ALA A 133 40.61 -35.64 -1.85
N GLN A 134 41.36 -36.32 -0.94
CA GLN A 134 42.82 -36.34 -0.62
C GLN A 134 43.67 -35.04 -0.70
N SER A 135 44.65 -34.68 0.15
CA SER A 135 45.38 -35.32 1.28
C SER A 135 46.40 -34.31 1.90
N SER A 136 46.90 -34.63 3.12
CA SER A 136 48.13 -34.20 3.86
C SER A 136 48.23 -32.86 4.67
N MET A 137 48.03 -32.99 6.01
CA MET A 137 48.74 -32.52 7.25
C MET A 137 49.80 -31.36 7.24
N PRO A 138 50.18 -30.76 8.42
CA PRO A 138 49.49 -30.64 9.75
C PRO A 138 49.68 -29.29 10.54
N ALA A 139 48.74 -29.03 11.48
CA ALA A 139 48.87 -28.53 12.90
C ALA A 139 49.64 -27.20 13.25
N PRO A 140 49.42 -26.52 14.41
CA PRO A 140 48.91 -27.03 15.70
C PRO A 140 47.90 -26.15 16.47
N ALA A 141 47.56 -26.64 17.67
CA ALA A 141 46.41 -26.37 18.55
C ALA A 141 46.64 -25.31 19.65
N ALA A 142 45.56 -24.92 20.35
CA ALA A 142 45.43 -24.63 21.80
C ALA A 142 44.17 -23.76 22.03
N ASP A 143 43.46 -23.74 23.15
CA ASP A 143 43.08 -24.71 24.18
C ASP A 143 41.84 -24.12 24.88
N THR A 144 41.15 -24.98 25.62
CA THR A 144 39.95 -24.87 26.47
C THR A 144 39.70 -23.60 27.31
N ALA A 145 38.43 -23.25 27.57
CA ALA A 145 37.78 -23.37 28.91
C ALA A 145 36.48 -22.55 29.10
N ASP A 146 35.59 -23.18 29.86
CA ASP A 146 34.20 -22.89 30.26
C ASP A 146 34.07 -21.74 31.30
N LEU A 147 32.84 -21.24 31.53
CA LEU A 147 32.22 -20.94 32.84
C LEU A 147 30.89 -20.13 32.70
N LYS A 148 29.82 -20.69 33.26
CA LYS A 148 28.46 -20.13 33.44
C LYS A 148 28.27 -19.38 34.76
N GLN A 149 27.07 -18.77 34.90
CA GLN A 149 26.27 -18.37 36.09
C GLN A 149 26.17 -16.87 36.37
N ASP A 150 25.07 -16.30 36.86
CA ASP A 150 23.66 -16.70 37.02
C ASP A 150 22.84 -15.43 37.35
N THR A 151 21.55 -15.56 37.06
CA THR A 151 20.34 -14.77 37.30
C THR A 151 20.17 -14.05 38.67
N ALA A 152 19.41 -12.94 38.71
CA ALA A 152 18.42 -12.67 39.78
C ALA A 152 17.26 -11.75 39.30
N LYS A 153 16.05 -12.09 39.76
CA LYS A 153 14.70 -11.69 39.28
C LYS A 153 13.93 -10.96 40.40
N ILE A 154 13.07 -9.99 40.09
CA ILE A 154 12.00 -9.50 40.99
C ILE A 154 10.70 -9.27 40.20
N THR A 155 9.58 -9.61 40.85
CA THR A 155 8.22 -9.85 40.36
C THR A 155 7.23 -8.79 40.89
N ALA A 156 6.12 -8.52 40.17
CA ALA A 156 4.73 -8.24 40.64
C ALA A 156 4.01 -7.22 39.71
N SER A 157 2.96 -7.58 38.95
CA SER A 157 1.52 -7.83 39.29
C SER A 157 0.58 -6.66 38.93
N SER A 158 -0.35 -6.96 37.99
CA SER A 158 -1.61 -6.25 37.60
C SER A 158 -2.70 -6.34 38.71
N PRO A 159 -4.01 -5.91 38.61
CA PRO A 159 -4.84 -5.61 37.40
C PRO A 159 -6.07 -4.61 37.45
N SER A 160 -6.68 -4.39 36.25
CA SER A 160 -8.15 -4.33 35.91
C SER A 160 -8.97 -3.00 35.96
N PRO A 161 -10.19 -2.88 35.35
CA PRO A 161 -10.55 -2.93 33.90
C PRO A 161 -11.66 -1.91 33.44
N GLY A 162 -11.92 -1.82 32.11
CA GLY A 162 -13.29 -1.67 31.55
C GLY A 162 -13.57 -0.55 30.52
N VAL A 163 -14.01 -0.92 29.30
CA VAL A 163 -15.30 -0.55 28.62
C VAL A 163 -15.21 -0.81 27.10
N THR A 164 -16.19 -1.58 26.62
CA THR A 164 -16.44 -2.03 25.25
C THR A 164 -17.20 -0.98 24.43
N SER A 165 -16.90 -0.81 23.15
CA SER A 165 -17.78 -0.15 22.16
C SER A 165 -17.53 -0.72 20.76
N GLU A 166 -18.60 -1.18 20.11
CA GLU A 166 -18.63 -1.76 18.76
C GLU A 166 -18.67 -0.66 17.68
N ILE A 167 -17.79 -0.79 16.68
CA ILE A 167 -17.79 -0.12 15.37
C ILE A 167 -17.44 -1.22 14.34
N PRO A 168 -17.94 -1.22 13.08
CA PRO A 168 -17.80 -2.34 12.17
C PRO A 168 -16.32 -2.61 11.89
N LYS A 169 -15.83 -3.75 12.41
CA LYS A 169 -14.52 -4.29 12.07
C LYS A 169 -14.46 -4.44 10.55
N GLN A 170 -13.51 -3.74 9.90
CA GLN A 170 -12.90 -4.33 8.72
C GLN A 170 -12.37 -5.70 9.16
N PRO A 171 -12.78 -6.80 8.50
CA PRO A 171 -12.31 -8.11 8.93
C PRO A 171 -10.80 -8.14 8.70
N ALA A 172 -10.05 -8.57 9.71
CA ALA A 172 -8.67 -9.00 9.53
C ALA A 172 -8.65 -10.01 8.37
N LEU A 173 -8.13 -9.58 7.23
CA LEU A 173 -8.25 -10.24 5.94
C LEU A 173 -7.17 -11.33 5.80
N SER A 174 -7.04 -12.18 6.81
CA SER A 174 -5.88 -13.09 6.91
C SER A 174 -6.16 -14.57 6.65
N GLN A 175 -7.40 -15.05 6.48
CA GLN A 175 -7.61 -16.52 6.36
C GLN A 175 -8.47 -17.07 5.22
N ASN A 176 -9.33 -16.29 4.57
CA ASN A 176 -10.16 -16.84 3.48
C ASN A 176 -9.67 -16.37 2.10
N MET A 177 -8.87 -17.19 1.41
CA MET A 177 -8.47 -16.93 0.01
C MET A 177 -9.68 -16.69 -0.91
N PHE A 178 -10.80 -17.37 -0.63
CA PHE A 178 -12.06 -17.12 -1.32
C PHE A 178 -12.67 -15.75 -1.02
N LEU A 179 -12.59 -15.29 0.23
CA LEU A 179 -13.07 -13.96 0.62
C LEU A 179 -12.19 -12.86 -0.01
N PHE A 180 -10.87 -13.07 -0.03
CA PHE A 180 -9.93 -12.19 -0.73
C PHE A 180 -10.19 -12.15 -2.24
N LEU A 181 -10.45 -13.31 -2.86
CA LEU A 181 -10.87 -13.40 -4.26
C LEU A 181 -12.18 -12.64 -4.50
N PHE A 182 -13.17 -12.79 -3.61
CA PHE A 182 -14.45 -12.11 -3.71
C PHE A 182 -14.31 -10.59 -3.61
N PHE A 183 -13.51 -10.08 -2.67
CA PHE A 183 -13.23 -8.65 -2.57
C PHE A 183 -12.44 -8.13 -3.76
N SER A 184 -11.46 -8.89 -4.25
CA SER A 184 -10.70 -8.55 -5.46
C SER A 184 -11.63 -8.52 -6.69
N PHE A 185 -12.58 -9.45 -6.77
CA PHE A 185 -13.61 -9.48 -7.81
C PHE A 185 -14.53 -8.25 -7.72
N LEU A 186 -15.02 -7.89 -6.54
CA LEU A 186 -15.80 -6.67 -6.33
C LEU A 186 -15.01 -5.41 -6.73
N ALA A 187 -13.72 -5.37 -6.37
CA ALA A 187 -12.82 -4.28 -6.75
C ALA A 187 -12.63 -4.19 -8.28
N GLY A 188 -12.53 -5.33 -8.97
CA GLY A 188 -12.49 -5.38 -10.44
C GLY A 188 -13.78 -4.90 -11.10
N LEU A 189 -14.94 -5.19 -10.51
CA LEU A 189 -16.22 -4.67 -10.98
C LEU A 189 -16.32 -3.15 -10.76
N ALA A 190 -15.89 -2.65 -9.59
CA ALA A 190 -15.84 -1.23 -9.29
C ALA A 190 -14.88 -0.47 -10.23
N ALA A 191 -13.77 -1.10 -10.62
CA ALA A 191 -12.80 -0.54 -11.55
C ALA A 191 -13.38 -0.23 -12.95
N ILE A 192 -14.50 -0.85 -13.34
CA ILE A 192 -15.16 -0.56 -14.63
C ILE A 192 -15.82 0.82 -14.64
N LEU A 193 -16.19 1.33 -13.46
CA LEU A 193 -16.74 2.67 -13.29
C LEU A 193 -15.66 3.76 -13.37
N THR A 194 -14.38 3.39 -13.50
CA THR A 194 -13.29 4.36 -13.64
C THR A 194 -13.36 5.07 -14.99
N PRO A 195 -12.98 6.37 -15.02
CA PRO A 195 -13.19 7.22 -16.19
C PRO A 195 -12.47 6.75 -17.45
N CYS A 196 -11.32 6.07 -17.36
CA CYS A 196 -10.60 5.62 -18.56
C CYS A 196 -11.14 4.28 -19.13
N VAL A 197 -11.96 3.56 -18.37
CA VAL A 197 -12.48 2.24 -18.74
C VAL A 197 -13.85 2.35 -19.39
N PHE A 198 -14.71 3.19 -18.83
CA PHE A 198 -16.08 3.38 -19.32
C PHE A 198 -16.15 3.78 -20.81
N PRO A 199 -15.31 4.70 -21.33
CA PRO A 199 -15.31 5.13 -22.73
C PRO A 199 -14.80 4.06 -23.70
N MET A 200 -14.07 3.05 -23.20
CA MET A 200 -13.62 1.93 -24.02
C MET A 200 -14.76 0.93 -24.31
N ILE A 201 -15.83 0.90 -23.50
CA ILE A 201 -16.96 -0.03 -23.71
C ILE A 201 -17.58 0.17 -25.11
N PRO A 202 -17.98 1.39 -25.54
CA PRO A 202 -18.48 1.59 -26.90
C PRO A 202 -17.47 1.26 -28.00
N MET A 203 -16.18 1.54 -27.79
CA MET A 203 -15.13 1.26 -28.77
C MET A 203 -14.98 -0.25 -28.99
N THR A 204 -14.95 -1.04 -27.90
CA THR A 204 -14.85 -2.50 -27.98
C THR A 204 -16.06 -3.11 -28.68
N VAL A 205 -17.27 -2.61 -28.40
CA VAL A 205 -18.47 -3.08 -29.10
C VAL A 205 -18.43 -2.71 -30.57
N SER A 206 -18.01 -1.49 -30.94
CA SER A 206 -17.91 -1.09 -32.34
C SER A 206 -16.94 -1.97 -33.14
N PHE A 207 -15.80 -2.37 -32.55
CA PHE A 207 -14.84 -3.28 -33.19
C PHE A 207 -15.48 -4.64 -33.49
N PHE A 208 -16.19 -5.23 -32.52
CA PHE A 208 -16.88 -6.51 -32.73
C PHE A 208 -18.14 -6.39 -33.59
N MET A 209 -18.82 -5.24 -33.64
CA MET A 209 -19.95 -5.01 -34.54
C MET A 209 -19.54 -4.90 -36.01
N ASN A 210 -18.39 -4.27 -36.28
CA ASN A 210 -17.91 -4.01 -37.65
C ASN A 210 -17.06 -5.15 -38.24
N SER A 211 -16.87 -6.24 -37.49
CA SER A 211 -16.13 -7.42 -37.97
C SER A 211 -16.94 -8.19 -39.02
N ALA A 212 -16.43 -8.33 -40.24
CA ALA A 212 -17.06 -9.06 -41.36
C ALA A 212 -17.06 -10.60 -41.21
N GLU A 213 -16.98 -11.10 -39.97
CA GLU A 213 -16.78 -12.51 -39.60
C GLU A 213 -18.12 -13.25 -39.40
N THR A 214 -18.11 -14.57 -39.58
CA THR A 214 -19.26 -15.42 -39.25
C THR A 214 -19.57 -15.34 -37.75
N LYS A 215 -20.86 -15.36 -37.35
CA LYS A 215 -21.31 -15.30 -35.94
C LYS A 215 -20.55 -16.25 -34.98
N PHE A 216 -20.14 -17.43 -35.46
CA PHE A 216 -19.33 -18.38 -34.68
C PHE A 216 -17.90 -17.89 -34.43
N LYS A 217 -17.20 -17.43 -35.48
CA LYS A 217 -15.84 -16.90 -35.38
C LYS A 217 -15.80 -15.61 -34.55
N GLN A 218 -16.82 -14.77 -34.69
CA GLN A 218 -17.01 -13.57 -33.89
C GLN A 218 -17.11 -13.89 -32.38
N ARG A 219 -17.91 -14.91 -32.01
CA ARG A 219 -18.00 -15.37 -30.61
C ARG A 219 -16.68 -15.95 -30.10
N LEU A 220 -15.97 -16.72 -30.93
CA LEU A 220 -14.68 -17.28 -30.56
C LEU A 220 -13.63 -16.17 -30.32
N ASN A 221 -13.61 -15.15 -31.17
CA ASN A 221 -12.76 -13.97 -31.02
C ASN A 221 -13.11 -13.19 -29.74
N ALA A 222 -14.41 -13.05 -29.39
CA ALA A 222 -14.84 -12.40 -28.17
C ALA A 222 -14.43 -13.16 -26.89
N VAL A 223 -14.52 -14.50 -26.87
CA VAL A 223 -14.01 -15.32 -25.75
C VAL A 223 -12.49 -15.19 -25.64
N PHE A 224 -11.79 -15.24 -26.77
CA PHE A 224 -10.34 -15.08 -26.81
C PHE A 224 -9.90 -13.68 -26.33
N TYR A 225 -10.66 -12.65 -26.69
CA TYR A 225 -10.49 -11.29 -26.19
C TYR A 225 -10.60 -11.21 -24.66
N GLY A 226 -11.66 -11.77 -24.10
CA GLY A 226 -11.86 -11.85 -22.64
C GLY A 226 -10.73 -12.60 -21.92
N PHE A 227 -10.35 -13.76 -22.46
CA PHE A 227 -9.22 -14.54 -21.95
C PHE A 227 -7.91 -13.75 -22.00
N SER A 228 -7.67 -13.01 -23.08
CA SER A 228 -6.47 -12.18 -23.24
C SER A 228 -6.41 -11.08 -22.17
N ILE A 229 -7.53 -10.42 -21.85
CA ILE A 229 -7.59 -9.42 -20.78
C ILE A 229 -7.19 -10.05 -19.44
N ILE A 230 -7.77 -11.19 -19.09
CA ILE A 230 -7.49 -11.91 -17.84
C ILE A 230 -6.02 -12.30 -17.75
N ALA A 231 -5.48 -12.89 -18.83
CA ALA A 231 -4.09 -13.31 -18.90
C ALA A 231 -3.13 -12.12 -18.75
N ILE A 232 -3.34 -11.04 -19.50
CA ILE A 232 -2.45 -9.87 -19.49
C ILE A 232 -2.47 -9.17 -18.13
N TYR A 233 -3.65 -8.88 -17.56
CA TYR A 233 -3.73 -8.25 -16.23
C TYR A 233 -3.12 -9.13 -15.14
N THR A 234 -3.38 -10.44 -15.16
CA THR A 234 -2.84 -11.37 -14.17
C THR A 234 -1.32 -11.44 -14.28
N ILE A 235 -0.76 -11.52 -15.50
CA ILE A 235 0.68 -11.55 -15.74
C ILE A 235 1.32 -10.23 -15.30
N ILE A 236 0.83 -9.08 -15.78
CA ILE A 236 1.40 -7.77 -15.44
C ILE A 236 1.32 -7.55 -13.93
N GLY A 237 0.15 -7.77 -13.31
CA GLY A 237 -0.04 -7.62 -11.87
C GLY A 237 0.89 -8.52 -11.06
N THR A 238 1.05 -9.79 -11.44
CA THR A 238 1.95 -10.74 -10.76
C THR A 238 3.41 -10.36 -10.95
N VAL A 239 3.82 -9.99 -12.16
CA VAL A 239 5.20 -9.58 -12.47
C VAL A 239 5.54 -8.32 -11.67
N VAL A 240 4.64 -7.34 -11.61
CA VAL A 240 4.83 -6.13 -10.80
C VAL A 240 4.95 -6.47 -9.32
N ALA A 241 4.10 -7.37 -8.80
CA ALA A 241 4.15 -7.83 -7.42
C ALA A 241 5.51 -8.45 -7.06
N VAL A 242 6.00 -9.36 -7.91
CA VAL A 242 7.23 -10.13 -7.67
C VAL A 242 8.48 -9.26 -7.87
N LEU A 243 8.51 -8.40 -8.89
CA LEU A 243 9.68 -7.59 -9.19
C LEU A 243 9.86 -6.40 -8.24
N PHE A 244 8.77 -5.76 -7.83
CA PHE A 244 8.82 -4.50 -7.08
C PHE A 244 8.45 -4.65 -5.60
N GLY A 245 7.91 -5.79 -5.19
CA GLY A 245 7.61 -6.10 -3.79
C GLY A 245 6.56 -5.17 -3.15
N PRO A 246 6.49 -5.11 -1.81
CA PRO A 246 5.51 -4.30 -1.07
C PRO A 246 5.64 -2.80 -1.35
N GLY A 247 6.84 -2.33 -1.69
CA GLY A 247 7.13 -0.94 -2.02
C GLY A 247 6.63 -0.50 -3.42
N ALA A 248 6.20 -1.43 -4.27
CA ALA A 248 5.75 -1.16 -5.64
C ALA A 248 4.56 -0.20 -5.68
N ALA A 249 3.56 -0.46 -4.85
CA ALA A 249 2.32 0.32 -4.83
C ALA A 249 2.58 1.74 -4.32
N ASN A 250 3.41 1.88 -3.28
CA ASN A 250 3.83 3.19 -2.79
C ASN A 250 4.61 3.94 -3.88
N TRP A 251 5.60 3.31 -4.51
CA TRP A 251 6.38 3.94 -5.57
C TRP A 251 5.50 4.39 -6.75
N LEU A 252 4.62 3.51 -7.23
CA LEU A 252 3.73 3.84 -8.36
C LEU A 252 2.81 5.02 -8.02
N SER A 253 2.33 5.10 -6.78
CA SER A 253 1.39 6.12 -6.33
C SER A 253 2.07 7.45 -5.99
N THR A 254 3.32 7.45 -5.53
CA THR A 254 4.01 8.65 -5.01
C THR A 254 5.17 9.14 -5.87
N HIS A 255 5.53 8.44 -6.94
CA HIS A 255 6.62 8.86 -7.82
C HIS A 255 6.13 9.85 -8.89
N TRP A 256 6.91 10.90 -9.15
CA TRP A 256 6.56 11.96 -10.10
C TRP A 256 6.34 11.42 -11.53
N LEU A 257 7.18 10.49 -11.99
CA LEU A 257 7.14 10.02 -13.38
C LEU A 257 5.82 9.30 -13.74
N PRO A 258 5.37 8.24 -13.03
CA PRO A 258 4.05 7.66 -13.29
C PRO A 258 2.91 8.67 -13.14
N ASN A 259 2.95 9.51 -12.12
CA ASN A 259 1.92 10.53 -11.87
C ASN A 259 1.83 11.57 -12.99
N LEU A 260 2.96 12.04 -13.54
CA LEU A 260 2.96 12.96 -14.69
C LEU A 260 2.49 12.27 -15.97
N ILE A 261 2.86 11.00 -16.18
CA ILE A 261 2.35 10.22 -17.31
C ILE A 261 0.83 10.07 -17.19
N PHE A 262 0.32 9.71 -16.01
CA PHE A 262 -1.12 9.61 -15.76
C PHE A 262 -1.80 10.97 -15.95
N PHE A 263 -1.27 12.05 -15.38
CA PHE A 263 -1.78 13.41 -15.62
C PHE A 263 -1.87 13.71 -17.12
N ALA A 264 -0.80 13.50 -17.89
CA ALA A 264 -0.77 13.77 -19.33
C ALA A 264 -1.79 12.91 -20.10
N VAL A 265 -1.93 11.62 -19.74
CA VAL A 265 -2.91 10.72 -20.33
C VAL A 265 -4.34 11.18 -20.03
N PHE A 266 -4.65 11.56 -18.79
CA PHE A 266 -5.96 12.11 -18.41
C PHE A 266 -6.26 13.42 -19.13
N MET A 267 -5.28 14.33 -19.28
CA MET A 267 -5.45 15.57 -20.06
C MET A 267 -5.74 15.26 -21.53
N LEU A 268 -5.03 14.30 -22.12
CA LEU A 268 -5.22 13.89 -23.51
C LEU A 268 -6.62 13.30 -23.73
N PHE A 269 -7.09 12.43 -22.84
CA PHE A 269 -8.46 11.88 -22.92
C PHE A 269 -9.53 12.94 -22.69
N ALA A 270 -9.33 13.85 -21.74
CA ALA A 270 -10.26 14.95 -21.51
C ALA A 270 -10.41 15.84 -22.75
N PHE A 271 -9.30 16.23 -23.39
CA PHE A 271 -9.33 16.99 -24.64
C PHE A 271 -9.94 16.21 -25.81
N SER A 272 -9.73 14.90 -25.85
CA SER A 272 -10.41 14.01 -26.80
C SER A 272 -11.93 14.02 -26.59
N PHE A 273 -12.41 13.99 -25.35
CA PHE A 273 -13.85 14.02 -25.04
C PHE A 273 -14.51 15.38 -25.24
N PHE A 274 -13.77 16.48 -25.11
CA PHE A 274 -14.26 17.79 -25.55
C PHE A 274 -14.30 17.92 -27.08
N GLY A 275 -13.77 16.94 -27.81
CA GLY A 275 -13.76 16.90 -29.27
C GLY A 275 -12.69 17.79 -29.88
N MET A 276 -11.59 18.06 -29.17
CA MET A 276 -10.43 18.78 -29.72
C MET A 276 -9.73 17.95 -30.81
N PHE A 277 -9.67 16.63 -30.62
CA PHE A 277 -9.19 15.65 -31.59
C PHE A 277 -9.83 14.30 -31.25
N GLU A 278 -10.14 13.47 -32.24
CA GLU A 278 -10.43 12.06 -31.96
C GLU A 278 -9.10 11.32 -31.83
N ILE A 279 -8.95 10.44 -30.84
CA ILE A 279 -7.79 9.54 -30.75
C ILE A 279 -7.92 8.50 -31.87
N VAL A 280 -7.61 8.92 -33.08
CA VAL A 280 -7.39 8.05 -34.22
C VAL A 280 -5.89 7.77 -34.20
N LEU A 281 -5.51 6.49 -34.13
CA LEU A 281 -4.11 6.08 -34.19
C LEU A 281 -3.45 6.76 -35.41
N PRO A 282 -2.19 7.23 -35.32
CA PRO A 282 -1.53 7.90 -36.45
C PRO A 282 -1.50 7.01 -37.69
N SER A 283 -1.77 7.57 -38.88
CA SER A 283 -1.89 6.82 -40.15
C SER A 283 -0.68 5.92 -40.49
N TRP A 284 0.52 6.25 -40.00
CA TRP A 284 1.73 5.44 -40.16
C TRP A 284 1.80 4.22 -39.23
N MET A 285 1.17 4.28 -38.06
CA MET A 285 1.02 3.17 -37.11
C MET A 285 -0.19 2.30 -37.50
N VAL A 286 -1.25 2.96 -37.95
CA VAL A 286 -2.45 2.37 -38.55
C VAL A 286 -2.08 1.54 -39.78
N ASN A 287 -1.33 2.04 -40.76
CA ASN A 287 -1.05 1.25 -41.97
C ASN A 287 -0.36 -0.13 -41.75
N LYS A 288 0.31 -0.35 -40.60
CA LYS A 288 0.85 -1.67 -40.21
C LYS A 288 -0.04 -2.43 -39.21
N SER A 289 -0.74 -1.72 -38.32
CA SER A 289 -1.59 -2.33 -37.30
C SER A 289 -3.03 -2.54 -37.78
N ASP A 290 -3.63 -1.62 -38.56
CA ASP A 290 -4.90 -1.80 -39.28
C ASP A 290 -4.84 -2.98 -40.24
N GLN A 291 -3.73 -3.23 -40.95
CA GLN A 291 -3.67 -4.46 -41.76
C GLN A 291 -3.81 -5.76 -40.94
N GLN A 292 -3.64 -5.73 -39.61
CA GLN A 292 -3.89 -6.86 -38.72
C GLN A 292 -5.18 -6.69 -37.88
N VAL A 293 -5.64 -5.46 -37.62
CA VAL A 293 -6.87 -5.12 -36.88
C VAL A 293 -8.08 -5.16 -37.82
N ASP A 294 -7.99 -4.63 -39.04
CA ASP A 294 -8.99 -4.73 -40.13
C ASP A 294 -9.07 -6.13 -40.74
N LYS A 295 -8.01 -6.95 -40.63
CA LYS A 295 -8.09 -8.36 -41.02
C LYS A 295 -9.04 -9.17 -40.14
N GLY A 296 -9.49 -8.62 -39.01
CA GLY A 296 -10.31 -9.33 -38.04
C GLY A 296 -9.58 -10.56 -37.48
N GLY A 297 -10.24 -11.26 -36.57
CA GLY A 297 -9.70 -12.51 -36.01
C GLY A 297 -9.04 -12.37 -34.64
N MET A 298 -8.38 -13.46 -34.24
CA MET A 298 -7.80 -13.62 -32.89
C MET A 298 -6.65 -12.64 -32.61
N MET A 299 -5.80 -12.34 -33.61
CA MET A 299 -4.67 -11.43 -33.42
C MET A 299 -5.12 -9.98 -33.18
N GLY A 300 -6.11 -9.49 -33.93
CA GLY A 300 -6.70 -8.16 -33.69
C GLY A 300 -7.34 -8.06 -32.30
N SER A 301 -8.02 -9.13 -31.87
CA SER A 301 -8.60 -9.23 -30.53
C SER A 301 -7.54 -9.15 -29.43
N PHE A 302 -6.39 -9.82 -29.58
CA PHE A 302 -5.30 -9.76 -28.61
C PHE A 302 -4.72 -8.34 -28.45
N PHE A 303 -4.44 -7.64 -29.56
CA PHE A 303 -3.90 -6.27 -29.50
C PHE A 303 -4.90 -5.26 -28.93
N MET A 304 -6.19 -5.44 -29.22
CA MET A 304 -7.24 -4.64 -28.59
C MET A 304 -7.28 -4.89 -27.07
N ALA A 305 -7.16 -6.14 -26.63
CA ALA A 305 -7.10 -6.48 -25.20
C ALA A 305 -5.87 -5.85 -24.53
N LEU A 306 -4.70 -5.97 -25.16
CA LEU A 306 -3.46 -5.35 -24.68
C LEU A 306 -3.61 -3.83 -24.52
N THR A 307 -4.19 -3.16 -25.51
CA THR A 307 -4.41 -1.70 -25.48
C THR A 307 -5.36 -1.31 -24.35
N LEU A 308 -6.48 -2.04 -24.19
CA LEU A 308 -7.42 -1.85 -23.09
C LEU A 308 -6.71 -2.00 -21.74
N VAL A 309 -5.93 -3.06 -21.55
CA VAL A 309 -5.22 -3.31 -20.27
C VAL A 309 -4.20 -2.23 -19.99
N LEU A 310 -3.39 -1.83 -20.97
CA LEU A 310 -2.36 -0.79 -20.78
C LEU A 310 -2.97 0.57 -20.38
N VAL A 311 -4.04 0.99 -21.05
CA VAL A 311 -4.72 2.26 -20.75
C VAL A 311 -5.44 2.16 -19.41
N SER A 312 -6.17 1.06 -19.17
CA SER A 312 -6.94 0.89 -17.93
C SER A 312 -6.06 0.68 -16.70
N PHE A 313 -4.89 0.06 -16.82
CA PHE A 313 -3.95 -0.12 -15.70
C PHE A 313 -3.53 1.23 -15.09
N SER A 314 -3.51 2.28 -15.91
CA SER A 314 -3.20 3.65 -15.46
C SER A 314 -4.24 4.18 -14.46
N CYS A 315 -5.53 3.92 -14.68
CA CYS A 315 -6.60 4.36 -13.78
C CYS A 315 -6.95 3.33 -12.70
N THR A 316 -6.65 2.05 -12.90
CA THR A 316 -6.89 0.98 -11.92
C THR A 316 -5.69 0.74 -11.00
N GLY A 317 -4.54 1.36 -11.28
CA GLY A 317 -3.30 1.25 -10.52
C GLY A 317 -3.44 1.35 -8.99
N PRO A 318 -4.20 2.32 -8.43
CA PRO A 318 -4.41 2.39 -6.98
C PRO A 318 -5.15 1.18 -6.39
N ILE A 319 -6.17 0.67 -7.10
CA ILE A 319 -6.96 -0.50 -6.68
C ILE A 319 -6.08 -1.75 -6.74
N VAL A 320 -5.38 -1.93 -7.86
CA VAL A 320 -4.39 -2.99 -8.07
C VAL A 320 -3.30 -2.93 -7.00
N GLY A 321 -2.79 -1.73 -6.69
CA GLY A 321 -1.79 -1.50 -5.66
C GLY A 321 -2.25 -1.90 -4.27
N ALA A 322 -3.48 -1.57 -3.88
CA ALA A 322 -4.06 -1.99 -2.60
C ALA A 322 -4.15 -3.53 -2.51
N ILE A 323 -4.58 -4.20 -3.58
CA ILE A 323 -4.63 -5.66 -3.67
C ILE A 323 -3.22 -6.26 -3.52
N LEU A 324 -2.20 -5.64 -4.13
CA LEU A 324 -0.81 -6.09 -4.03
C LEU A 324 -0.22 -5.94 -2.64
N VAL A 325 -0.45 -4.80 -1.96
CA VAL A 325 0.04 -4.56 -0.59
C VAL A 325 -0.59 -5.54 0.38
N GLU A 326 -1.90 -5.75 0.28
CA GLU A 326 -2.61 -6.74 1.10
C GLU A 326 -2.13 -8.18 0.83
N SER A 327 -1.56 -8.42 -0.35
CA SER A 327 -0.99 -9.70 -0.74
C SER A 327 0.48 -9.88 -0.36
N ALA A 328 1.11 -8.90 0.30
CA ALA A 328 2.55 -8.86 0.56
C ALA A 328 3.08 -9.86 1.62
N GLY A 329 2.23 -10.71 2.22
CA GLY A 329 2.58 -11.59 3.34
C GLY A 329 3.17 -12.97 3.00
N GLY A 330 4.09 -13.09 2.03
CA GLY A 330 4.99 -14.26 1.95
C GLY A 330 4.60 -15.43 1.03
N GLN A 331 3.50 -15.38 0.27
CA GLN A 331 3.21 -16.37 -0.78
C GLN A 331 2.87 -15.71 -2.11
N VAL A 332 3.65 -16.00 -3.16
CA VAL A 332 3.43 -15.55 -4.57
C VAL A 332 2.01 -15.91 -5.06
N LEU A 333 1.38 -16.91 -4.47
CA LEU A 333 0.03 -17.35 -4.79
C LEU A 333 -1.06 -16.32 -4.44
N LYS A 334 -0.90 -15.54 -3.35
CA LYS A 334 -1.92 -14.56 -2.92
C LYS A 334 -2.07 -13.40 -3.94
N PRO A 335 -0.98 -12.75 -4.42
CA PRO A 335 -1.07 -11.76 -5.48
C PRO A 335 -1.70 -12.30 -6.78
N ILE A 336 -1.36 -13.53 -7.18
CA ILE A 336 -1.90 -14.16 -8.40
C ILE A 336 -3.43 -14.29 -8.29
N ILE A 337 -3.93 -14.79 -7.16
CA ILE A 337 -5.36 -15.00 -6.96
C ILE A 337 -6.11 -13.67 -6.88
N GLY A 338 -5.54 -12.65 -6.24
CA GLY A 338 -6.10 -11.31 -6.22
C GLY A 338 -6.22 -10.71 -7.63
N MET A 339 -5.13 -10.77 -8.40
CA MET A 339 -5.11 -10.26 -9.78
C MET A 339 -6.00 -11.04 -10.73
N PHE A 340 -6.09 -12.36 -10.55
CA PHE A 340 -7.02 -13.19 -11.29
C PHE A 340 -8.47 -12.82 -10.98
N GLY A 341 -8.84 -12.66 -9.70
CA GLY A 341 -10.18 -12.24 -9.30
C GLY A 341 -10.56 -10.85 -9.84
N PHE A 342 -9.65 -9.90 -9.72
CA PHE A 342 -9.80 -8.55 -10.26
C PHE A 342 -10.00 -8.58 -11.78
N SER A 343 -9.13 -9.26 -12.50
CA SER A 343 -9.15 -9.29 -13.97
C SER A 343 -10.33 -10.08 -14.53
N LEU A 344 -10.78 -11.13 -13.82
CA LEU A 344 -11.99 -11.87 -14.16
C LEU A 344 -13.23 -10.97 -14.10
N ALA A 345 -13.39 -10.23 -13.00
CA ALA A 345 -14.50 -9.28 -12.86
C ALA A 345 -14.45 -8.17 -13.91
N PHE A 346 -13.25 -7.62 -14.12
CA PHE A 346 -13.02 -6.55 -15.09
C PHE A 346 -13.33 -6.99 -16.52
N ALA A 347 -12.88 -8.17 -16.93
CA ALA A 347 -13.07 -8.68 -18.28
C ALA A 347 -14.52 -9.09 -18.59
N LEU A 348 -15.33 -9.41 -17.58
CA LEU A 348 -16.64 -10.01 -17.76
C LEU A 348 -17.59 -9.12 -18.56
N PRO A 349 -17.81 -7.82 -18.24
CA PRO A 349 -18.71 -6.97 -19.03
C PRO A 349 -18.23 -6.75 -20.45
N PHE A 350 -16.92 -6.54 -20.65
CA PHE A 350 -16.34 -6.37 -21.99
C PHE A 350 -16.50 -7.62 -22.86
N THR A 351 -16.28 -8.80 -22.28
CA THR A 351 -16.47 -10.09 -22.96
C THR A 351 -17.94 -10.31 -23.29
N LEU A 352 -18.85 -9.96 -22.37
CA LEU A 352 -20.29 -10.10 -22.58
C LEU A 352 -20.79 -9.18 -23.70
N PHE A 353 -20.34 -7.93 -23.72
CA PHE A 353 -20.66 -6.97 -24.78
C PHE A 353 -20.07 -7.39 -26.13
N ALA A 354 -18.88 -7.99 -26.15
CA ALA A 354 -18.28 -8.56 -27.36
C ALA A 354 -19.02 -9.82 -27.86
N LEU A 355 -19.55 -10.66 -26.96
CA LEU A 355 -20.33 -11.86 -27.28
C LEU A 355 -21.73 -11.52 -27.83
N PHE A 356 -22.32 -10.45 -27.32
CA PHE A 356 -23.65 -9.99 -27.70
C PHE A 356 -23.64 -8.52 -28.16
N PRO A 357 -23.00 -8.19 -29.30
CA PRO A 357 -22.91 -6.81 -29.77
C PRO A 357 -24.29 -6.16 -30.02
N GLY A 358 -25.29 -6.98 -30.35
CA GLY A 358 -26.68 -6.56 -30.52
C GLY A 358 -27.37 -6.03 -29.26
N TRP A 359 -26.81 -6.23 -28.06
CA TRP A 359 -27.34 -5.63 -26.84
C TRP A 359 -27.21 -4.10 -26.85
N LEU A 360 -26.22 -3.59 -27.59
CA LEU A 360 -26.01 -2.15 -27.79
C LEU A 360 -27.03 -1.53 -28.77
N ASN A 361 -27.69 -2.33 -29.62
CA ASN A 361 -28.73 -1.82 -30.54
C ASN A 361 -29.98 -1.30 -29.79
N ASN A 362 -30.14 -1.67 -28.51
CA ASN A 362 -31.20 -1.18 -27.63
C ASN A 362 -30.80 0.07 -26.84
N LEU A 363 -29.53 0.47 -26.87
CA LEU A 363 -29.12 1.77 -26.36
C LEU A 363 -29.51 2.83 -27.39
N PRO A 364 -30.05 3.99 -26.95
CA PRO A 364 -30.50 5.02 -27.87
C PRO A 364 -29.38 5.37 -28.84
N LYS A 365 -29.67 5.27 -30.15
CA LYS A 365 -28.73 5.57 -31.23
C LYS A 365 -27.98 6.84 -30.88
N SER A 366 -26.65 6.78 -30.91
CA SER A 366 -25.63 7.83 -30.75
C SER A 366 -26.12 9.25 -31.05
N GLY A 367 -27.00 9.77 -30.19
CA GLY A 367 -27.59 11.09 -30.31
C GLY A 367 -26.81 12.08 -29.47
N GLY A 368 -27.33 13.30 -29.33
CA GLY A 368 -26.73 14.33 -28.48
C GLY A 368 -26.46 13.89 -27.03
N TRP A 369 -27.19 12.89 -26.52
CA TRP A 369 -26.97 12.34 -25.19
C TRP A 369 -25.58 11.70 -25.02
N LEU A 370 -25.11 10.88 -25.97
CA LEU A 370 -23.79 10.26 -25.87
C LEU A 370 -22.69 11.31 -25.93
N ASN A 371 -22.87 12.35 -26.74
CA ASN A 371 -21.94 13.47 -26.79
C ASN A 371 -21.91 14.23 -25.45
N SER A 372 -23.07 14.45 -24.81
CA SER A 372 -23.10 15.03 -23.47
C SER A 372 -22.43 14.18 -22.41
N VAL A 373 -22.57 12.85 -22.47
CA VAL A 373 -21.85 11.95 -21.56
C VAL A 373 -20.34 12.09 -21.74
N LYS A 374 -19.83 12.16 -22.98
CA LYS A 374 -18.41 12.40 -23.25
C LYS A 374 -17.93 13.71 -22.61
N VAL A 375 -18.63 14.82 -22.87
CA VAL A 375 -18.23 16.12 -22.33
C VAL A 375 -18.24 16.14 -20.79
N VAL A 376 -19.26 15.54 -20.16
CA VAL A 376 -19.32 15.40 -18.69
C VAL A 376 -18.13 14.59 -18.17
N LEU A 377 -17.82 13.45 -18.80
CA LEU A 377 -16.65 12.65 -18.45
C LEU A 377 -15.34 13.41 -18.68
N GLY A 378 -15.23 14.22 -19.73
CA GLY A 378 -14.07 15.07 -19.99
C GLY A 378 -13.81 16.07 -18.87
N PHE A 379 -14.84 16.73 -18.33
CA PHE A 379 -14.68 17.60 -17.15
C PHE A 379 -14.25 16.82 -15.90
N LEU A 380 -14.80 15.62 -15.69
CA LEU A 380 -14.39 14.76 -14.57
C LEU A 380 -12.94 14.28 -14.73
N GLU A 381 -12.51 13.95 -15.94
CA GLU A 381 -11.13 13.56 -16.24
C GLU A 381 -10.15 14.71 -16.05
N LEU A 382 -10.51 15.95 -16.41
CA LEU A 382 -9.71 17.12 -16.07
C LEU A 382 -9.50 17.24 -14.56
N ALA A 383 -10.57 17.18 -13.77
CA ALA A 383 -10.51 17.29 -12.31
C ALA A 383 -9.68 16.16 -11.69
N LEU A 384 -9.89 14.91 -12.12
CA LEU A 384 -9.17 13.74 -11.62
C LEU A 384 -7.70 13.74 -12.06
N GLY A 385 -7.39 14.22 -13.26
CA GLY A 385 -6.02 14.37 -13.73
C GLY A 385 -5.20 15.28 -12.82
N LEU A 386 -5.78 16.40 -12.37
CA LEU A 386 -5.12 17.32 -11.42
C LEU A 386 -4.70 16.64 -10.12
N LYS A 387 -5.38 15.55 -9.70
CA LYS A 387 -4.95 14.80 -8.50
C LYS A 387 -3.58 14.17 -8.69
N PHE A 388 -3.29 13.54 -9.83
CA PHE A 388 -1.99 12.93 -10.07
C PHE A 388 -0.88 13.98 -10.10
N LEU A 389 -1.16 15.15 -10.71
CA LEU A 389 -0.22 16.28 -10.68
C LEU A 389 0.02 16.77 -9.23
N SER A 390 -1.04 16.92 -8.44
CA SER A 390 -0.95 17.33 -7.03
C SER A 390 -0.17 16.34 -6.16
N VAL A 391 -0.28 15.04 -6.40
CA VAL A 391 0.51 14.03 -5.65
C VAL A 391 2.00 14.15 -5.99
N ALA A 392 2.35 14.38 -7.26
CA ALA A 392 3.73 14.62 -7.65
C ALA A 392 4.27 15.93 -7.06
N ASP A 393 3.45 16.98 -7.09
CA ASP A 393 3.78 18.30 -6.55
C ASP A 393 4.11 18.26 -5.04
N GLN A 394 3.29 17.54 -4.26
CA GLN A 394 3.47 17.41 -2.80
C GLN A 394 4.63 16.50 -2.40
N THR A 395 4.81 15.37 -3.09
CA THR A 395 5.87 14.41 -2.73
C THR A 395 7.27 14.93 -3.08
N TYR A 396 7.37 15.88 -4.02
CA TYR A 396 8.63 16.52 -4.45
C TYR A 396 8.75 17.98 -4.03
N HIS A 397 7.80 18.52 -3.27
CA HIS A 397 7.81 19.90 -2.76
C HIS A 397 7.96 20.96 -3.86
N TRP A 398 7.24 20.81 -4.97
CA TRP A 398 7.30 21.75 -6.10
C TRP A 398 6.55 23.07 -5.83
N GLY A 399 5.45 23.04 -5.06
CA GLY A 399 4.67 24.22 -4.68
C GLY A 399 3.95 24.89 -5.86
N ILE A 400 3.49 24.11 -6.84
CA ILE A 400 2.76 24.62 -8.03
C ILE A 400 1.25 24.46 -7.83
N LEU A 401 0.79 23.40 -7.15
CA LEU A 401 -0.62 23.10 -6.90
C LEU A 401 -0.92 23.11 -5.39
N ASP A 402 -0.68 24.26 -4.78
CA ASP A 402 -1.16 24.58 -3.45
C ASP A 402 -2.69 24.50 -3.35
N ARG A 403 -3.21 24.43 -2.13
CA ARG A 403 -4.59 24.00 -1.88
C ARG A 403 -5.62 24.93 -2.51
N GLU A 404 -5.37 26.23 -2.46
CA GLU A 404 -6.13 27.30 -3.09
C GLU A 404 -6.12 27.23 -4.62
N VAL A 405 -4.96 26.95 -5.23
CA VAL A 405 -4.82 26.82 -6.68
C VAL A 405 -5.57 25.57 -7.15
N TYR A 406 -5.39 24.46 -6.42
CA TYR A 406 -6.10 23.21 -6.66
C TYR A 406 -7.62 23.40 -6.57
N LEU A 407 -8.11 24.02 -5.50
CA LEU A 407 -9.53 24.30 -5.30
C LEU A 407 -10.09 25.27 -6.34
N ALA A 408 -9.34 26.30 -6.72
CA ALA A 408 -9.75 27.26 -7.74
C ALA A 408 -9.94 26.56 -9.10
N LEU A 409 -9.00 25.71 -9.51
CA LEU A 409 -9.12 24.92 -10.75
C LEU A 409 -10.34 23.99 -10.70
N TRP A 410 -10.56 23.30 -9.58
CA TRP A 410 -11.74 22.45 -9.39
C TRP A 410 -13.04 23.24 -9.47
N ILE A 411 -13.14 24.37 -8.78
CA ILE A 411 -14.31 25.25 -8.82
C ILE A 411 -14.60 25.68 -10.26
N VAL A 412 -13.59 26.15 -11.01
CA VAL A 412 -13.76 26.55 -12.41
C VAL A 412 -14.26 25.38 -13.27
N ILE A 413 -13.66 24.20 -13.14
CA ILE A 413 -14.06 22.99 -13.90
C ILE A 413 -15.53 22.63 -13.63
N PHE A 414 -15.94 22.57 -12.36
CA PHE A 414 -17.31 22.18 -12.00
C PHE A 414 -18.34 23.28 -12.30
N VAL A 415 -17.96 24.56 -12.25
CA VAL A 415 -18.80 25.67 -12.73
C VAL A 415 -19.04 25.57 -14.24
N LEU A 416 -17.99 25.31 -15.02
CA LEU A 416 -18.11 25.10 -16.47
C LEU A 416 -18.98 23.87 -16.77
N LEU A 417 -18.81 22.77 -16.03
CA LEU A 417 -19.68 21.60 -16.14
C LEU A 417 -21.15 21.94 -15.84
N GLY A 418 -21.42 22.74 -14.79
CA GLY A 418 -22.77 23.20 -14.46
C GLY A 418 -23.39 24.04 -15.58
N PHE A 419 -22.65 25.01 -16.14
CA PHE A 419 -23.11 25.82 -17.27
C PHE A 419 -23.29 25.00 -18.55
N TYR A 420 -22.45 24.00 -18.78
CA TYR A 420 -22.61 23.04 -19.86
C TYR A 420 -23.93 22.27 -19.74
N LEU A 421 -24.24 21.74 -18.56
CA LEU A 421 -25.48 20.98 -18.32
C LEU A 421 -26.74 21.84 -18.47
N LEU A 422 -26.65 23.14 -18.17
CA LEU A 422 -27.71 24.13 -18.43
C LEU A 422 -27.83 24.53 -19.92
N GLY A 423 -26.96 24.02 -20.79
CA GLY A 423 -26.96 24.33 -22.22
C GLY A 423 -26.38 25.70 -22.57
N LYS A 424 -25.64 26.34 -21.65
CA LYS A 424 -24.98 27.65 -21.89
C LYS A 424 -23.64 27.52 -22.60
N LEU A 425 -23.00 26.36 -22.50
CA LEU A 425 -21.79 26.01 -23.23
C LEU A 425 -22.12 24.94 -24.28
N LYS A 426 -21.53 25.06 -25.47
CA LYS A 426 -21.74 24.13 -26.59
C LYS A 426 -20.40 23.82 -27.26
N PHE A 427 -20.11 22.54 -27.44
CA PHE A 427 -18.93 22.06 -28.17
C PHE A 427 -19.27 21.74 -29.63
N LEU A 428 -18.25 21.61 -30.49
CA LEU A 428 -18.39 21.41 -31.95
C LEU A 428 -19.29 20.22 -32.33
N HIS A 429 -19.23 19.14 -31.55
CA HIS A 429 -19.96 17.90 -31.82
C HIS A 429 -21.31 17.80 -31.09
N ASP A 430 -21.75 18.88 -30.43
CA ASP A 430 -22.95 18.89 -29.61
C ASP A 430 -24.21 19.32 -30.36
N SER A 431 -25.32 18.65 -30.06
CA SER A 431 -26.64 19.00 -30.56
C SER A 431 -27.24 20.20 -29.82
N ASP A 432 -28.06 21.01 -30.48
CA ASP A 432 -28.75 22.13 -29.84
C ASP A 432 -29.71 21.69 -28.73
N VAL A 433 -29.62 22.39 -27.59
CA VAL A 433 -30.44 22.15 -26.41
C VAL A 433 -31.49 23.26 -26.31
N LYS A 434 -32.66 23.04 -26.90
CA LYS A 434 -33.76 24.01 -26.85
C LYS A 434 -34.42 24.09 -25.47
N VAL A 435 -34.43 23.00 -24.72
CA VAL A 435 -35.02 22.90 -23.37
C VAL A 435 -34.12 22.04 -22.49
N VAL A 436 -33.88 22.46 -21.25
CA VAL A 436 -33.12 21.70 -20.26
C VAL A 436 -34.00 20.57 -19.72
N THR A 437 -33.56 19.33 -19.87
CA THR A 437 -34.29 18.16 -19.35
C THR A 437 -34.09 18.02 -17.84
N VAL A 438 -35.05 17.41 -17.14
CA VAL A 438 -34.98 17.20 -15.67
C VAL A 438 -33.69 16.50 -15.24
N PRO A 439 -33.20 15.42 -15.92
CA PRO A 439 -31.94 14.79 -15.54
C PRO A 439 -30.72 15.73 -15.66
N ARG A 440 -30.67 16.57 -16.71
CA ARG A 440 -29.60 17.57 -16.86
C ARG A 440 -29.67 18.64 -15.78
N LEU A 441 -30.87 19.09 -15.44
CA LEU A 441 -31.09 20.05 -14.36
C LEU A 441 -30.63 19.49 -13.01
N LEU A 442 -30.98 18.24 -12.69
CA LEU A 442 -30.53 17.59 -11.45
C LEU A 442 -29.00 17.47 -11.39
N MET A 443 -28.35 17.07 -12.49
CA MET A 443 -26.89 17.01 -12.56
C MET A 443 -26.25 18.40 -12.44
N ALA A 444 -26.86 19.44 -13.02
CA ALA A 444 -26.38 20.82 -12.87
C ALA A 444 -26.49 21.30 -11.41
N ILE A 445 -27.62 21.02 -10.74
CA ILE A 445 -27.81 21.33 -9.32
C ILE A 445 -26.75 20.61 -8.47
N LEU A 446 -26.44 19.34 -8.76
CA LEU A 446 -25.38 18.61 -8.06
C LEU A 446 -24.00 19.25 -8.28
N ALA A 447 -23.67 19.61 -9.53
CA ALA A 447 -22.41 20.28 -9.85
C ALA A 447 -22.27 21.63 -9.12
N PHE A 448 -23.32 22.48 -9.14
CA PHE A 448 -23.28 23.76 -8.44
C PHE A 448 -23.31 23.62 -6.91
N SER A 449 -24.04 22.64 -6.37
CA SER A 449 -24.01 22.35 -4.93
C SER A 449 -22.61 21.92 -4.48
N PHE A 450 -21.92 21.13 -5.32
CA PHE A 450 -20.53 20.75 -5.08
C PHE A 450 -19.60 21.98 -5.12
N VAL A 451 -19.77 22.89 -6.09
CA VAL A 451 -19.03 24.17 -6.12
C VAL A 451 -19.25 24.99 -4.84
N VAL A 452 -20.50 25.14 -4.40
CA VAL A 452 -20.83 25.87 -3.17
C VAL A 452 -20.17 25.23 -1.95
N TYR A 453 -20.10 23.89 -1.91
CA TYR A 453 -19.36 23.16 -0.88
C TYR A 453 -17.85 23.42 -0.93
N LEU A 454 -17.24 23.60 -2.11
CA LEU A 454 -15.80 23.86 -2.25
C LEU A 454 -15.38 25.28 -1.85
N ILE A 455 -16.24 26.29 -2.04
CA ILE A 455 -15.91 27.70 -1.81
C ILE A 455 -15.34 27.96 -0.39
N PRO A 456 -15.94 27.48 0.70
CA PRO A 456 -15.37 27.63 2.05
C PRO A 456 -13.95 27.08 2.18
N GLY A 457 -13.58 26.06 1.39
CA GLY A 457 -12.24 25.48 1.41
C GLY A 457 -11.14 26.44 0.97
N MET A 458 -11.46 27.43 0.11
CA MET A 458 -10.54 28.50 -0.29
C MET A 458 -10.19 29.44 0.87
N PHE A 459 -10.99 29.43 1.95
CA PHE A 459 -10.80 30.26 3.14
C PHE A 459 -10.36 29.44 4.36
N GLY A 460 -9.81 28.24 4.13
CA GLY A 460 -9.29 27.38 5.21
C GLY A 460 -10.29 26.39 5.81
N ALA A 461 -11.47 26.18 5.21
CA ALA A 461 -12.34 25.10 5.65
C ALA A 461 -11.74 23.72 5.32
N PRO A 462 -11.85 22.71 6.22
CA PRO A 462 -11.19 21.42 6.06
C PRO A 462 -11.76 20.55 4.94
N LEU A 463 -13.03 20.75 4.55
CA LEU A 463 -13.73 19.99 3.51
C LEU A 463 -13.65 18.46 3.68
N LYS A 464 -14.01 17.97 4.88
CA LYS A 464 -13.87 16.57 5.32
C LYS A 464 -14.37 15.51 4.32
N ALA A 465 -15.42 15.77 3.53
CA ALA A 465 -15.94 14.76 2.59
C ALA A 465 -14.99 14.42 1.44
N ILE A 466 -13.99 15.27 1.15
CA ILE A 466 -13.07 15.11 0.02
C ILE A 466 -11.61 15.33 0.43
N SER A 467 -11.30 15.32 1.73
CA SER A 467 -9.97 15.60 2.28
C SER A 467 -8.88 14.71 1.71
N GLY A 468 -9.17 13.44 1.43
CA GLY A 468 -8.22 12.54 0.79
C GLY A 468 -7.78 12.97 -0.63
N TYR A 469 -8.61 13.74 -1.33
CA TYR A 469 -8.33 14.21 -2.68
C TYR A 469 -7.66 15.59 -2.71
N LEU A 470 -7.89 16.42 -1.69
CA LEU A 470 -7.35 17.77 -1.61
C LEU A 470 -5.90 17.78 -1.10
N PRO A 471 -5.12 18.81 -1.45
CA PRO A 471 -3.89 19.12 -0.73
C PRO A 471 -4.11 19.35 0.78
N PRO A 472 -3.09 19.12 1.62
CA PRO A 472 -3.14 19.41 3.05
C PRO A 472 -3.48 20.88 3.33
N GLN A 473 -4.02 21.20 4.52
CA GLN A 473 -4.28 22.60 4.89
C GLN A 473 -2.99 23.41 5.09
N THR A 474 -1.87 22.75 5.32
CA THR A 474 -0.57 23.38 5.56
C THR A 474 0.04 23.99 4.30
N THR A 475 -0.44 23.60 3.12
CA THR A 475 -0.03 24.18 1.82
C THR A 475 -0.98 25.30 1.39
N HIS A 476 -1.76 25.89 2.30
CA HIS A 476 -2.55 27.09 2.01
C HIS A 476 -1.71 28.31 2.35
N ASP A 477 -1.50 29.23 1.40
CA ASP A 477 -0.85 30.50 1.70
C ASP A 477 -1.77 31.43 2.51
N PHE A 478 -3.09 31.29 2.33
CA PHE A 478 -4.10 32.09 3.01
C PHE A 478 -5.08 31.22 3.83
N ASP A 479 -4.79 31.06 5.13
CA ASP A 479 -5.71 30.45 6.09
C ASP A 479 -6.21 31.49 7.10
N LEU A 480 -7.47 31.92 6.92
CA LEU A 480 -8.12 32.88 7.81
C LEU A 480 -8.19 32.38 9.26
N HIS A 481 -8.38 31.08 9.49
CA HIS A 481 -8.42 30.52 10.83
C HIS A 481 -7.04 30.54 11.49
N GLN A 482 -5.98 30.30 10.73
CA GLN A 482 -4.61 30.42 11.24
C GLN A 482 -4.29 31.87 11.59
N ILE A 483 -4.60 32.82 10.72
CA ILE A 483 -4.39 34.26 10.97
C ILE A 483 -5.11 34.70 12.24
N ILE A 484 -6.40 34.33 12.40
CA ILE A 484 -7.16 34.66 13.61
C ILE A 484 -6.54 34.02 14.86
N ARG A 485 -6.09 32.76 14.78
CA ARG A 485 -5.42 32.11 15.93
C ARG A 485 -4.12 32.81 16.30
N ASP A 486 -3.31 33.18 15.31
CA ASP A 486 -2.02 33.83 15.52
C ASP A 486 -2.22 35.26 16.08
N GLU A 487 -3.22 36.00 15.61
CA GLU A 487 -3.60 37.30 16.17
C GLU A 487 -4.13 37.19 17.61
N VAL A 488 -4.93 36.17 17.92
CA VAL A 488 -5.39 35.91 19.30
C VAL A 488 -4.22 35.51 20.20
N LYS A 489 -3.26 34.72 19.71
CA LYS A 489 -2.01 34.41 20.43
C LYS A 489 -1.19 35.68 20.69
N LEU A 490 -1.04 36.55 19.70
CA LEU A 490 -0.32 37.82 19.85
C LEU A 490 -1.02 38.78 20.84
N SER A 491 -2.35 38.84 20.78
CA SER A 491 -3.18 39.70 21.64
C SER A 491 -3.24 39.21 23.09
N SER A 492 -3.25 37.89 23.30
CA SER A 492 -3.19 37.29 24.63
C SER A 492 -1.80 37.35 25.25
N ALA A 493 -0.73 37.33 24.44
CA ALA A 493 0.65 37.54 24.90
C ALA A 493 0.90 38.94 25.48
N GLN A 494 0.14 39.96 25.06
CA GLN A 494 0.29 41.32 25.57
C GLN A 494 -0.44 41.57 26.91
N SER A 495 -1.26 40.62 27.37
CA SER A 495 -2.14 40.78 28.54
C SER A 495 -1.67 40.06 29.81
N ASN A 496 -0.63 39.22 29.75
CA ASN A 496 -0.16 38.43 30.90
C ASN A 496 1.38 38.46 31.04
N THR A 497 1.89 39.30 31.94
CA THR A 497 3.27 39.21 32.48
C THR A 497 3.40 38.24 33.66
N LEU A 498 2.39 37.41 33.93
CA LEU A 498 2.39 36.37 34.97
C LEU A 498 1.62 35.13 34.48
N SER A 499 2.15 34.46 33.46
CA SER A 499 1.94 33.05 33.14
C SER A 499 2.69 32.76 31.83
N ALA A 500 3.99 32.52 31.94
CA ALA A 500 4.73 31.90 30.85
C ALA A 500 4.19 30.47 30.68
N SER A 501 3.46 30.29 29.57
CA SER A 501 3.34 29.06 28.78
C SER A 501 2.84 27.79 29.49
N ALA A 502 1.52 27.65 29.56
CA ALA A 502 0.92 26.32 29.50
C ALA A 502 0.83 25.89 28.03
N ASN A 503 1.55 24.83 27.68
CA ASN A 503 1.48 24.03 26.43
C ASN A 503 2.37 24.43 25.22
N ASP A 504 3.66 24.67 25.42
CA ASP A 504 4.70 24.39 24.40
C ASP A 504 5.58 23.25 24.95
N GLU A 505 5.13 21.99 24.82
CA GLU A 505 5.82 20.81 25.36
C GLU A 505 6.78 20.14 24.35
N LEU A 506 7.37 20.90 23.44
CA LEU A 506 8.49 20.39 22.64
C LEU A 506 9.78 20.53 23.44
N CYS A 507 10.48 19.42 23.66
CA CYS A 507 11.75 19.41 24.38
C CYS A 507 12.89 20.15 23.64
N ASP A 508 12.74 20.32 22.33
CA ASP A 508 13.71 20.88 21.39
C ASP A 508 13.05 21.12 20.02
N LYS A 509 13.67 21.94 19.16
CA LYS A 509 13.15 22.23 17.82
C LYS A 509 13.11 20.94 16.98
N PRO A 510 11.93 20.51 16.47
CA PRO A 510 11.84 19.29 15.68
C PRO A 510 12.66 19.40 14.39
N LYS A 511 13.39 18.33 14.05
CA LYS A 511 14.06 18.20 12.75
C LYS A 511 13.02 18.22 11.63
N PHE A 512 13.38 18.77 10.48
CA PHE A 512 12.53 18.86 9.28
C PHE A 512 11.23 19.71 9.44
N ALA A 513 11.04 20.39 10.57
CA ALA A 513 9.88 21.26 10.82
C ALA A 513 9.79 22.48 9.88
N GLU A 514 10.79 22.71 9.04
CA GLU A 514 10.79 23.77 8.03
C GLU A 514 9.88 23.43 6.82
N PHE A 515 9.67 22.14 6.55
CA PHE A 515 8.84 21.69 5.43
C PHE A 515 7.86 20.56 5.79
N LEU A 516 7.94 20.02 7.01
CA LEU A 516 6.97 19.05 7.54
C LEU A 516 6.17 19.68 8.67
N HIS A 517 4.85 19.47 8.63
CA HIS A 517 3.91 20.08 9.57
C HIS A 517 2.82 19.08 9.93
N LEU A 518 2.39 19.11 11.20
CA LEU A 518 1.25 18.33 11.68
C LEU A 518 -0.06 19.10 11.48
N PRO A 519 -1.18 18.41 11.20
CA PRO A 519 -2.48 19.06 11.01
C PRO A 519 -3.06 19.57 12.34
N HIS A 520 -4.09 20.41 12.25
CA HIS A 520 -4.91 20.89 13.38
C HIS A 520 -4.16 21.67 14.48
N GLY A 521 -2.97 22.20 14.15
CA GLY A 521 -2.12 22.89 15.14
C GLY A 521 -1.64 21.96 16.24
N LEU A 522 -1.46 20.67 15.91
CA LEU A 522 -0.71 19.73 16.76
C LEU A 522 0.78 20.00 16.58
N GLU A 523 1.54 19.75 17.64
CA GLU A 523 2.99 19.85 17.65
C GLU A 523 3.60 18.48 17.94
N GLY A 524 4.77 18.20 17.37
CA GLY A 524 5.40 16.89 17.45
C GLY A 524 6.68 16.81 16.65
N TYR A 525 7.18 15.59 16.47
CA TYR A 525 8.49 15.32 15.90
C TYR A 525 8.41 14.57 14.57
N PHE A 526 9.35 14.85 13.67
CA PHE A 526 9.50 14.15 12.39
C PHE A 526 10.72 13.23 12.34
N ASP A 527 11.46 13.14 13.44
CA ASP A 527 12.56 12.20 13.63
C ASP A 527 12.28 11.30 14.84
N TYR A 528 12.40 10.00 14.63
CA TYR A 528 12.04 8.98 15.62
C TYR A 528 12.87 9.10 16.90
N GLU A 529 14.20 9.19 16.78
CA GLU A 529 15.10 9.27 17.94
C GLU A 529 14.85 10.54 18.77
N GLN A 530 14.61 11.66 18.07
CA GLN A 530 14.30 12.94 18.71
C GLN A 530 12.99 12.87 19.51
N GLY A 531 11.92 12.36 18.91
CA GLY A 531 10.63 12.23 19.58
C GLY A 531 10.66 11.25 20.75
N ILE A 532 11.36 10.12 20.61
CA ILE A 532 11.53 9.15 21.71
C ILE A 532 12.34 9.76 22.87
N ALA A 533 13.38 10.52 22.57
CA ALA A 533 14.16 11.21 23.60
C ALA A 533 13.30 12.22 24.37
N CYS A 534 12.45 12.97 23.68
CA CYS A 534 11.53 13.90 24.34
C CYS A 534 10.46 13.17 25.17
N ALA A 535 9.85 12.13 24.60
CA ALA A 535 8.85 11.33 25.31
C ALA A 535 9.38 10.72 26.61
N ARG A 536 10.64 10.24 26.60
CA ARG A 536 11.32 9.77 27.83
C ARG A 536 11.54 10.89 28.85
N LYS A 537 11.90 12.11 28.41
CA LYS A 537 12.08 13.26 29.31
C LYS A 537 10.76 13.72 29.94
N LEU A 538 9.70 13.75 29.15
CA LEU A 538 8.35 14.15 29.60
C LEU A 538 7.60 13.03 30.31
N ASN A 539 8.12 11.80 30.28
CA ASN A 539 7.47 10.59 30.78
C ASN A 539 6.05 10.41 30.19
N LYS A 540 5.90 10.72 28.90
CA LYS A 540 4.65 10.59 28.14
C LYS A 540 4.74 9.43 27.13
N PRO A 541 3.64 8.71 26.85
CA PRO A 541 3.61 7.72 25.79
C PRO A 541 3.80 8.38 24.41
N VAL A 542 4.29 7.59 23.45
CA VAL A 542 4.49 8.05 22.07
C VAL A 542 3.33 7.60 21.20
N PHE A 543 2.84 8.51 20.36
CA PHE A 543 1.95 8.18 19.26
C PHE A 543 2.75 8.25 17.95
N ILE A 544 3.02 7.10 17.34
CA ILE A 544 3.76 7.01 16.07
C ILE A 544 2.77 6.96 14.91
N ASP A 545 2.88 7.90 13.99
CA ASP A 545 2.11 7.98 12.77
C ASP A 545 3.01 7.76 11.55
N PHE A 546 2.85 6.64 10.85
CA PHE A 546 3.48 6.42 9.55
C PHE A 546 2.60 7.05 8.47
N THR A 547 3.04 8.19 7.96
CA THR A 547 2.23 9.05 7.10
C THR A 547 2.90 9.29 5.75
N GLY A 548 2.20 9.98 4.86
CA GLY A 548 2.75 10.38 3.58
C GLY A 548 2.01 11.54 2.95
N HIS A 549 2.71 12.27 2.08
CA HIS A 549 2.19 13.37 1.28
C HIS A 549 1.13 12.90 0.29
N GLY A 550 1.42 11.83 -0.46
CA GLY A 550 0.53 11.19 -1.43
C GLY A 550 -0.47 10.20 -0.82
N CYS A 551 -0.47 10.02 0.51
CA CYS A 551 -1.30 9.03 1.19
C CYS A 551 -2.73 9.54 1.43
N VAL A 552 -3.64 9.23 0.49
CA VAL A 552 -5.08 9.58 0.58
C VAL A 552 -5.71 9.14 1.90
N ASN A 553 -5.44 7.91 2.34
CA ASN A 553 -6.00 7.37 3.58
C ASN A 553 -5.49 8.09 4.82
N CYS A 554 -4.22 8.51 4.82
CA CYS A 554 -3.61 9.26 5.91
C CYS A 554 -4.26 10.64 6.02
N ARG A 555 -4.43 11.34 4.88
CA ARG A 555 -5.12 12.64 4.85
C ARG A 555 -6.58 12.53 5.31
N GLU A 556 -7.25 11.44 4.97
CA GLU A 556 -8.61 11.17 5.43
C GLU A 556 -8.68 10.90 6.94
N MET A 557 -7.74 10.11 7.49
CA MET A 557 -7.62 9.87 8.93
C MET A 557 -7.41 11.18 9.70
N GLU A 558 -6.50 12.03 9.23
CA GLU A 558 -6.23 13.34 9.82
C GLU A 558 -7.47 14.24 9.76
N ALA A 559 -8.16 14.31 8.62
CA ALA A 559 -9.28 15.21 8.45
C ALA A 559 -10.56 14.74 9.16
N SER A 560 -10.81 13.43 9.23
CA SER A 560 -12.05 12.88 9.76
C SER A 560 -11.95 12.44 11.22
N VAL A 561 -10.83 11.86 11.64
CA VAL A 561 -10.66 11.31 13.00
C VAL A 561 -9.88 12.27 13.89
N TRP A 562 -8.73 12.80 13.44
CA TRP A 562 -7.91 13.67 14.30
C TRP A 562 -8.56 15.02 14.55
N SER A 563 -9.51 15.43 13.71
CA SER A 563 -10.30 16.64 13.92
C SER A 563 -11.45 16.49 14.92
N ASP A 564 -11.77 15.27 15.40
CA ASP A 564 -12.72 15.07 16.51
C ASP A 564 -12.10 15.63 17.78
N THR A 565 -12.82 16.52 18.48
CA THR A 565 -12.32 17.24 19.65
C THR A 565 -11.78 16.30 20.73
N ARG A 566 -12.41 15.14 20.94
CA ARG A 566 -11.97 14.17 21.96
C ARG A 566 -10.64 13.51 21.58
N VAL A 567 -10.44 13.26 20.29
CA VAL A 567 -9.20 12.67 19.78
C VAL A 567 -8.09 13.73 19.80
N LEU A 568 -8.39 14.95 19.34
CA LEU A 568 -7.46 16.07 19.31
C LEU A 568 -6.93 16.41 20.71
N GLU A 569 -7.80 16.46 21.72
CA GLU A 569 -7.41 16.70 23.11
C GLU A 569 -6.46 15.62 23.65
N ARG A 570 -6.75 14.35 23.35
CA ARG A 570 -5.87 13.23 23.72
C ARG A 570 -4.53 13.31 23.01
N LEU A 571 -4.53 13.51 21.70
CA LEU A 571 -3.31 13.64 20.90
C LEU A 571 -2.42 14.78 21.42
N ARG A 572 -3.02 15.91 21.82
CA ARG A 572 -2.29 17.07 22.34
C ARG A 572 -1.74 16.85 23.75
N ASN A 573 -2.52 16.28 24.66
CA ASN A 573 -2.19 16.28 26.08
C ASN A 573 -1.52 14.98 26.55
N ASP A 574 -1.90 13.84 25.96
CA ASP A 574 -1.54 12.52 26.47
C ASP A 574 -0.31 11.93 25.78
N PHE A 575 0.03 12.40 24.57
CA PHE A 575 1.06 11.78 23.73
C PHE A 575 2.13 12.75 23.22
N VAL A 576 3.34 12.24 23.02
CA VAL A 576 4.32 12.86 22.11
C VAL A 576 4.10 12.28 20.72
N ILE A 577 3.70 13.13 19.77
CA ILE A 577 3.40 12.72 18.40
C ILE A 577 4.71 12.63 17.60
N ILE A 578 4.91 11.51 16.91
CA ILE A 578 6.01 11.31 15.95
C ILE A 578 5.41 10.96 14.60
N ALA A 579 5.51 11.86 13.62
CA ALA A 579 5.02 11.63 12.26
C ALA A 579 6.19 11.29 11.33
N LEU A 580 6.21 10.06 10.83
CA LEU A 580 7.25 9.53 9.96
C LEU A 580 6.74 9.45 8.52
N TYR A 581 7.20 10.37 7.67
CA TYR A 581 6.80 10.43 6.27
C TYR A 581 7.52 9.36 5.45
N VAL A 582 6.79 8.39 4.90
CA VAL A 582 7.33 7.22 4.18
C VAL A 582 7.46 7.43 2.68
N ASP A 583 6.90 8.51 2.14
CA ASP A 583 6.94 8.84 0.72
C ASP A 583 7.73 10.12 0.40
N ASP A 584 8.30 10.78 1.41
CA ASP A 584 9.10 11.98 1.24
C ASP A 584 10.39 11.72 0.46
N LYS A 585 10.71 12.61 -0.48
CA LYS A 585 11.81 12.46 -1.43
C LYS A 585 13.05 13.26 -1.07
N SER A 586 13.05 13.97 0.07
CA SER A 586 14.18 14.74 0.56
C SER A 586 15.39 13.84 0.81
N THR A 587 16.55 14.25 0.30
CA THR A 587 17.79 13.47 0.42
C THR A 587 18.43 13.73 1.79
N LEU A 588 18.77 12.66 2.50
CA LEU A 588 19.44 12.72 3.78
C LEU A 588 20.96 12.92 3.61
N PRO A 589 21.65 13.57 4.56
CA PRO A 589 23.11 13.61 4.57
C PRO A 589 23.68 12.18 4.67
N GLU A 590 24.89 11.96 4.13
CA GLU A 590 25.50 10.61 4.06
C GLU A 590 25.65 9.94 5.44
N SER A 591 25.81 10.73 6.50
CA SER A 591 25.87 10.26 7.89
C SER A 591 24.58 9.63 8.41
N GLU A 592 23.44 9.92 7.76
CA GLU A 592 22.12 9.40 8.13
C GLU A 592 21.60 8.33 7.15
N TRP A 593 22.42 7.91 6.19
CA TRP A 593 22.07 6.81 5.31
C TRP A 593 22.04 5.50 6.11
N ILE A 594 20.92 4.79 6.00
CA ILE A 594 20.77 3.48 6.62
C ILE A 594 20.87 2.39 5.55
N THR A 595 21.50 1.27 5.89
CA THR A 595 21.43 0.06 5.09
C THR A 595 20.31 -0.80 5.62
N SER A 596 19.33 -1.09 4.77
CA SER A 596 18.18 -1.91 5.14
C SER A 596 18.58 -3.31 5.56
N THR A 597 18.02 -3.76 6.68
CA THR A 597 18.09 -5.16 7.11
C THR A 597 17.21 -6.06 6.24
N TYR A 598 16.15 -5.51 5.63
CA TYR A 598 15.20 -6.25 4.79
C TYR A 598 15.72 -6.52 3.37
N ASP A 599 16.23 -5.51 2.65
CA ASP A 599 16.67 -5.65 1.24
C ASP A 599 18.17 -5.43 0.99
N GLY A 600 18.95 -5.13 2.04
CA GLY A 600 20.39 -4.88 1.94
C GLY A 600 20.76 -3.62 1.16
N LYS A 601 19.80 -2.77 0.77
CA LYS A 601 20.05 -1.55 0.00
C LYS A 601 20.18 -0.34 0.91
N VAL A 602 21.05 0.59 0.50
CA VAL A 602 21.23 1.88 1.17
C VAL A 602 20.04 2.79 0.87
N LYS A 603 19.38 3.28 1.92
CA LYS A 603 18.28 4.23 1.87
C LYS A 603 18.85 5.65 2.04
N LYS A 604 18.70 6.45 0.98
CA LYS A 604 19.29 7.80 0.87
C LYS A 604 18.30 8.94 1.11
N THR A 605 17.00 8.66 1.15
CA THR A 605 15.95 9.67 1.31
C THR A 605 15.16 9.42 2.59
N LEU A 606 14.56 10.49 3.14
CA LEU A 606 13.77 10.43 4.37
C LEU A 606 12.65 9.39 4.26
N GLY A 607 11.87 9.43 3.19
CA GLY A 607 10.80 8.47 2.94
C GLY A 607 11.29 7.03 2.86
N LYS A 608 12.45 6.79 2.22
CA LYS A 608 13.01 5.44 2.15
C LYS A 608 13.51 4.94 3.50
N LYS A 609 14.05 5.83 4.36
CA LYS A 609 14.47 5.50 5.72
C LYS A 609 13.28 5.06 6.56
N TYR A 610 12.18 5.83 6.55
CA TYR A 610 11.01 5.51 7.36
C TYR A 610 10.12 4.43 6.77
N ALA A 611 10.05 4.29 5.44
CA ALA A 611 9.41 3.13 4.82
C ALA A 611 10.13 1.83 5.20
N ASP A 612 11.47 1.85 5.26
CA ASP A 612 12.25 0.71 5.72
C ASP A 612 11.98 0.41 7.20
N PHE A 613 11.92 1.44 8.04
CA PHE A 613 11.55 1.31 9.46
C PHE A 613 10.11 0.85 9.69
N GLN A 614 9.19 1.12 8.76
CA GLN A 614 7.81 0.61 8.82
C GLN A 614 7.73 -0.88 8.45
N ILE A 615 8.60 -1.33 7.55
CA ILE A 615 8.64 -2.70 7.04
C ILE A 615 9.43 -3.63 7.97
N SER A 616 10.47 -3.09 8.62
CA SER A 616 11.33 -3.79 9.61
C SER A 616 10.64 -3.87 10.97
#